data_AF-A0A9P6PKE6-F1
#
_entry.id   AF-A0A9P6PKE6-F1
#
_cell.length_a   1.000
_cell.length_b   1.000
_cell.length_c   1.000
_cell.angle_alpha   90.00
_cell.angle_beta   90.00
_cell.angle_gamma   90.00
#
_symmetry.space_group_name_H-M   'P 1'
#
loop_
_entity.id
_entity.type
_entity.pdbx_description
1 polymer ?
#
loop_
_entity_poly.entity_id
_entity_poly.type
_entity_poly.pdbx_seq_one_letter_code
_entity_poly.pdbx_strand_id
1 'polypeptide(L)' 'AGYRSAFAIEGDFSDSSPYIHSSNDDISHISFDHMKQFAKLSLGFALELGFYKGERNGREIF' A
#
# COMPACT_ATOMS: atom_id res chain seq x y z
N ALA A 1 -10.64 7.87 -15.35
CA ALA A 1 -10.83 6.54 -14.73
C ALA A 1 -10.48 5.46 -15.75
N GLY A 2 -10.05 4.25 -15.30
CA GLY A 2 -9.60 3.16 -16.20
C GLY A 2 -8.15 2.71 -16.00
N TYR A 3 -7.44 3.26 -15.01
CA TYR A 3 -6.12 2.79 -14.61
C TYR A 3 -6.24 1.60 -13.67
N ARG A 4 -5.27 0.69 -13.71
CA ARG A 4 -5.17 -0.40 -12.74
C ARG A 4 -4.82 0.21 -11.38
N SER A 5 -5.59 -0.13 -10.37
CA SER A 5 -5.42 0.39 -9.01
C SER A 5 -5.65 -0.71 -8.00
N ALA A 6 -5.01 -0.60 -6.84
CA ALA A 6 -5.17 -1.48 -5.71
C ALA A 6 -5.21 -0.63 -4.44
N PHE A 7 -5.83 -1.15 -3.39
CA PHE A 7 -5.91 -0.50 -2.08
C PHE A 7 -5.60 -1.52 -0.99
N ALA A 8 -4.48 -1.32 -0.30
CA ALA A 8 -4.12 -2.05 0.91
C ALA A 8 -4.51 -1.19 2.12
N ILE A 9 -5.10 -1.82 3.14
CA ILE A 9 -5.58 -1.17 4.36
C ILE A 9 -5.19 -2.01 5.58
N GLU A 10 -5.17 -1.37 6.75
CA GLU A 10 -4.61 -1.88 8.01
C GLU A 10 -5.16 -3.22 8.50
N GLY A 11 -6.37 -3.61 8.10
CA GLY A 11 -7.05 -4.85 8.48
C GLY A 11 -8.39 -5.01 7.77
N ASP A 12 -9.24 -5.90 8.29
CA ASP A 12 -10.62 -6.04 7.79
C ASP A 12 -11.43 -4.78 8.09
N PHE A 13 -12.39 -4.45 7.22
CA PHE A 13 -13.21 -3.24 7.40
C PHE A 13 -13.98 -3.23 8.72
N SER A 14 -14.40 -4.40 9.23
CA SER A 14 -15.07 -4.52 10.54
C SER A 14 -14.18 -4.12 11.71
N ASP A 15 -12.86 -4.16 11.50
CA ASP A 15 -11.84 -3.98 12.53
C ASP A 15 -11.08 -2.66 12.34
N SER A 16 -11.64 -1.75 11.52
CA SER A 16 -11.07 -0.41 11.32
C SER A 16 -10.96 0.33 12.65
N SER A 17 -9.90 1.13 12.81
CA SER A 17 -9.70 1.92 14.02
C SER A 17 -10.98 2.67 14.42
N PRO A 18 -11.50 2.50 15.66
CA PRO A 18 -12.71 3.17 16.11
C PRO A 18 -12.50 4.66 16.37
N TYR A 19 -11.26 5.15 16.25
CA TYR A 19 -10.88 6.53 16.55
C TYR A 19 -10.91 7.44 15.30
N ILE A 20 -10.98 6.87 14.09
CA ILE A 20 -11.05 7.65 12.85
C ILE A 20 -12.21 8.64 12.89
N HIS A 21 -12.03 9.82 12.27
CA HIS A 21 -13.00 10.92 12.29
C HIS A 21 -13.28 11.53 13.69
N SER A 22 -12.39 11.36 14.66
CA SER A 22 -12.47 12.01 15.98
C SER A 22 -11.18 12.78 16.29
N SER A 23 -11.18 13.55 17.39
CA SER A 23 -9.95 14.19 17.91
C SER A 23 -8.96 13.20 18.51
N ASN A 24 -9.37 11.96 18.75
CA ASN A 24 -8.53 10.88 19.28
C ASN A 24 -7.87 10.09 18.14
N ASP A 25 -8.00 10.52 16.89
CA ASP A 25 -7.21 9.98 15.78
C ASP A 25 -5.78 10.53 15.89
N ASP A 26 -5.02 9.96 16.82
CA ASP A 26 -3.68 10.40 17.18
C ASP A 26 -2.68 9.25 17.30
N ILE A 27 -1.41 9.61 17.47
CA ILE A 27 -0.28 8.69 17.42
C ILE A 27 -0.24 7.67 18.57
N SER A 28 -1.02 7.88 19.62
CA SER A 28 -1.08 6.95 20.76
C SER A 28 -1.85 5.66 20.42
N HIS A 29 -2.65 5.66 19.35
CA HIS A 29 -3.49 4.54 18.94
C HIS A 29 -2.95 3.73 17.74
N ILE A 30 -1.76 4.06 17.23
CA ILE A 30 -1.19 3.43 16.03
C ILE A 30 0.02 2.56 16.33
N SER A 31 0.30 1.59 15.45
CA SER A 31 1.50 0.73 15.52
C SER A 31 2.52 1.11 14.45
N PHE A 32 3.67 1.65 14.87
CA PHE A 32 4.78 1.95 13.95
C PHE A 32 5.35 0.70 13.27
N ASP A 33 5.28 -0.47 13.92
CA ASP A 33 5.71 -1.71 13.31
C ASP A 33 4.79 -2.13 12.16
N HIS A 34 3.47 -1.91 12.29
CA HIS A 34 2.52 -2.17 11.21
C HIS A 34 2.70 -1.17 10.06
N MET A 35 2.88 0.12 10.36
CA MET A 35 3.18 1.14 9.35
C MET A 35 4.45 0.80 8.55
N LYS A 36 5.46 0.22 9.20
CA LYS A 36 6.70 -0.22 8.55
C LYS A 36 6.45 -1.36 7.54
N GLN A 37 5.46 -2.21 7.77
CA GLN A 37 5.06 -3.23 6.80
C GLN A 37 4.48 -2.57 5.53
N PHE A 38 3.63 -1.54 5.70
CA PHE A 38 3.11 -0.73 4.59
C PHE A 38 4.21 0.05 3.86
N ALA A 39 5.20 0.57 4.59
CA ALA A 39 6.35 1.24 3.98
C ALA A 39 7.15 0.28 3.08
N LYS A 40 7.39 -0.96 3.54
CA LYS A 40 8.03 -2.01 2.74
C LYS A 40 7.18 -2.40 1.53
N LEU A 41 5.87 -2.54 1.69
CA LEU A 41 4.94 -2.83 0.61
C LEU A 41 5.01 -1.75 -0.48
N SER A 42 4.87 -0.48 -0.10
CA SER A 42 4.92 0.65 -1.04
C SER A 42 6.28 0.76 -1.74
N LEU A 43 7.38 0.57 -1.00
CA LEU A 43 8.72 0.58 -1.57
C LEU A 43 8.90 -0.58 -2.56
N GLY A 44 8.50 -1.80 -2.20
CA GLY A 44 8.53 -2.96 -3.09
C GLY A 44 7.70 -2.72 -4.34
N PHE A 45 6.46 -2.24 -4.21
CA PHE A 45 5.60 -1.90 -5.35
C PHE A 45 6.26 -0.90 -6.31
N ALA A 46 6.86 0.17 -5.77
CA ALA A 46 7.52 1.19 -6.56
C ALA A 46 8.78 0.67 -7.26
N LEU A 47 9.60 -0.13 -6.58
CA LEU A 47 10.82 -0.70 -7.17
C LEU A 47 10.49 -1.73 -8.23
N GLU A 48 9.62 -2.70 -7.91
CA GLU A 48 9.27 -3.78 -8.82
C GLU A 48 8.63 -3.20 -10.08
N LEU A 49 7.60 -2.36 -9.97
CA LEU A 49 6.94 -1.80 -11.16
C LEU A 49 7.74 -0.69 -11.84
N GLY A 50 8.54 0.08 -11.10
CA GLY A 50 9.35 1.16 -11.65
C GLY A 50 10.55 0.67 -12.46
N PHE A 51 11.07 -0.52 -12.13
CA PHE A 51 12.16 -1.16 -12.86
C PHE A 51 11.73 -2.38 -13.67
N TYR A 52 10.47 -2.79 -13.59
CA TYR A 52 9.92 -3.84 -14.45
C TYR A 52 9.97 -3.37 -15.90
N LYS A 53 10.64 -4.16 -16.73
CA LYS A 53 10.52 -4.08 -18.17
C LYS A 53 9.58 -5.17 -18.63
N GLY A 54 8.54 -4.78 -19.35
CA GLY A 54 7.58 -5.73 -19.85
C GLY A 54 8.25 -6.73 -20.78
N GLU A 55 7.82 -7.98 -20.75
CA GLU A 55 8.11 -8.91 -21.84
C GLU A 55 6.84 -9.20 -22.62
N ARG A 56 6.90 -9.02 -23.94
CA ARG A 56 5.83 -9.47 -24.84
C ARG A 56 6.44 -10.32 -25.95
N ASN A 57 6.06 -11.60 -26.01
CA ASN A 57 6.55 -12.57 -27.00
C ASN A 57 8.09 -12.65 -27.05
N GLY A 58 8.76 -12.69 -25.90
CA GLY A 58 10.22 -12.82 -25.81
C GLY A 58 11.00 -11.56 -26.22
N ARG A 59 10.34 -10.40 -26.26
CA ARG A 59 11.00 -9.11 -26.45
C ARG A 59 10.70 -8.19 -25.27
N GLU A 60 11.76 -7.62 -24.74
CA GLU A 60 11.74 -6.53 -23.77
C GLU A 60 10.99 -5.34 -24.41
N ILE A 61 9.93 -4.90 -23.76
CA ILE A 61 9.22 -3.66 -24.07
C ILE A 61 9.44 -2.71 -22.90
N PHE A 62 9.76 -1.46 -23.26
CA PHE A 62 10.23 -0.35 -22.42
C PHE A 62 9.98 -0.47 -20.92
#